data_AF-A0AAU7PPX5-F1
#
_entry.id   AF-A0AAU7PPX5-F1
#
_cell.length_a   1.000
_cell.length_b   1.000
_cell.length_c   1.000
_cell.angle_alpha   90.00
_cell.angle_beta   90.00
_cell.angle_gamma   90.00
#
_symmetry.space_group_name_H-M   'P 1'
#
loop_
_entity.id
_entity.type
_entity.pdbx_description
1 polymer ?
#
loop_
_entity_poly.entity_id
_entity_poly.type
_entity_poly.pdbx_seq_one_letter_code
_entity_poly.pdbx_strand_id
1 'polypeptide(L)' 'MMVTSTWYQYKGGWYYLNADGVMLKGTLIAESGKVYCQDSEGKMIVEPVTLTPDQDGALRYPGLVG' A
#
# COMPACT_ATOMS: atom_id res chain seq x y z
N MET A 1 -14.43 0.87 -19.01
CA MET A 1 -13.42 -0.08 -18.49
C MET A 1 -13.16 0.30 -17.03
N MET A 2 -13.40 -0.62 -16.09
CA MET A 2 -12.98 -0.44 -14.70
C MET A 2 -11.51 -0.87 -14.58
N VAL A 3 -10.72 -0.09 -13.83
CA VAL A 3 -9.32 -0.39 -13.54
C VAL A 3 -9.32 -1.15 -12.21
N THR A 4 -8.90 -2.41 -12.22
CA THR A 4 -9.00 -3.33 -11.09
C THR A 4 -7.69 -4.09 -10.90
N SER A 5 -7.33 -4.42 -9.66
CA SER A 5 -6.12 -5.17 -9.29
C SER A 5 -4.84 -4.59 -9.89
N THR A 6 -4.69 -3.27 -9.85
CA THR A 6 -3.55 -2.61 -10.50
C THR A 6 -3.23 -1.25 -9.89
N TRP A 7 -2.04 -0.77 -10.22
CA TRP A 7 -1.55 0.54 -9.85
C TRP A 7 -2.15 1.63 -10.74
N TYR A 8 -2.70 2.65 -10.09
CA TYR A 8 -3.31 3.81 -10.70
C TYR A 8 -2.56 5.07 -10.29
N GLN A 9 -2.06 5.81 -11.27
CA GLN A 9 -1.38 7.08 -11.01
C GLN A 9 -2.39 8.22 -11.02
N TYR A 10 -2.48 8.95 -9.92
CA TYR A 10 -3.37 10.11 -9.79
C TYR A 10 -2.65 11.28 -9.12
N LYS A 11 -2.68 12.47 -9.76
CA LYS A 11 -2.07 13.70 -9.24
C LYS A 11 -0.61 13.52 -8.75
N GLY A 12 0.17 12.69 -9.43
CA GLY A 12 1.58 12.42 -9.07
C GLY A 12 1.78 11.43 -7.92
N GLY A 13 0.71 10.86 -7.35
CA GLY A 13 0.76 9.72 -6.43
C GLY A 13 0.38 8.42 -7.14
N TRP A 14 0.85 7.29 -6.60
CA TRP A 14 0.43 5.96 -7.02
C TRP A 14 -0.53 5.37 -6.01
N TYR A 15 -1.60 4.76 -6.47
CA TYR A 15 -2.65 4.18 -5.63
C TYR A 15 -2.95 2.79 -6.17
N TYR A 16 -3.20 1.82 -5.30
CA TYR A 16 -3.55 0.48 -5.76
C TYR A 16 -5.05 0.27 -5.63
N LEU A 17 -5.66 -0.21 -6.72
CA LEU A 17 -7.06 -0.57 -6.76
C LEU A 17 -7.18 -2.09 -6.61
N ASN A 18 -8.06 -2.54 -5.72
CA ASN A 18 -8.36 -3.96 -5.55
C ASN A 18 -9.19 -4.51 -6.74
N ALA A 19 -9.60 -5.78 -6.65
CA ALA A 19 -10.41 -6.43 -7.68
C ALA A 19 -11.76 -5.77 -7.93
N ASP A 20 -12.30 -5.06 -6.94
CA ASP A 20 -13.55 -4.30 -7.04
C ASP A 20 -13.34 -2.86 -7.54
N GLY A 21 -12.10 -2.49 -7.89
CA GLY A 21 -11.74 -1.12 -8.27
C GLY A 21 -11.71 -0.14 -7.09
N VAL A 22 -11.76 -0.65 -5.86
CA VAL A 22 -11.70 0.13 -4.63
C VAL A 22 -10.24 0.37 -4.26
N MET A 23 -9.93 1.63 -3.97
CA MET A 23 -8.61 2.04 -3.52
C MET A 23 -8.29 1.48 -2.14
N LEU A 24 -7.20 0.72 -2.05
CA LEU A 24 -6.66 0.30 -0.77
C LEU A 24 -5.97 1.48 -0.08
N LYS A 25 -6.03 1.48 1.26
CA LYS A 25 -5.43 2.51 2.11
C LYS A 25 -4.72 1.85 3.27
N GLY A 26 -3.59 2.42 3.69
CA GLY A 26 -2.86 1.99 4.88
C GLY A 26 -2.46 0.53 4.86
N THR A 27 -2.12 -0.03 3.70
CA THR A 27 -1.82 -1.45 3.54
C THR A 27 -0.47 -1.71 2.88
N LEU A 28 0.02 -2.95 3.05
CA LEU A 28 1.21 -3.46 2.38
C LEU A 28 0.78 -4.38 1.23
N ILE A 29 1.30 -4.13 0.04
CA ILE A 29 0.97 -4.88 -1.16
C ILE A 29 2.19 -5.66 -1.59
N ALA A 30 2.13 -6.99 -1.49
CA ALA A 30 3.17 -7.88 -1.96
C ALA A 30 2.84 -8.33 -3.39
N GLU A 31 3.62 -7.89 -4.37
CA GLU A 31 3.44 -8.25 -5.78
C GLU A 31 4.79 -8.56 -6.42
N SER A 32 4.89 -9.71 -7.11
CA SER A 32 6.10 -10.12 -7.85
C SER A 32 7.40 -10.05 -7.03
N GLY A 33 7.33 -10.42 -5.74
CA GLY A 33 8.48 -10.40 -4.82
C GLY A 33 8.87 -9.01 -4.31
N LYS A 34 8.07 -7.98 -4.59
CA LYS A 34 8.23 -6.62 -4.07
C LYS A 34 7.12 -6.31 -3.08
N VAL A 35 7.43 -5.56 -2.03
CA VAL A 35 6.45 -5.05 -1.07
C VAL A 35 6.34 -3.56 -1.25
N TYR A 36 5.12 -3.09 -1.47
CA TYR A 36 4.78 -1.67 -1.62
C TYR A 36 3.98 -1.22 -0.40
N CYS A 37 4.36 -0.08 0.16
CA CYS A 37 3.69 0.49 1.33
C CYS A 37 2.75 1.62 0.90
N GLN A 38 1.52 1.61 1.41
CA GLN A 38 0.58 2.71 1.25
C GLN A 38 0.40 3.46 2.57
N ASP A 39 0.31 4.78 2.48
CA ASP A 39 -0.08 5.63 3.59
C ASP A 39 -1.58 5.53 3.88
N SER A 40 -2.02 6.27 4.90
CA SER A 40 -3.43 6.35 5.31
C SER A 40 -4.38 6.91 4.26
N GLU A 41 -3.86 7.63 3.27
CA GLU A 41 -4.62 8.17 2.15
C GLU A 41 -4.66 7.20 0.96
N GLY A 42 -3.91 6.10 1.02
CA GLY A 42 -3.78 5.09 -0.04
C GLY A 42 -2.69 5.40 -1.06
N LYS A 43 -1.93 6.47 -0.83
CA LYS A 43 -0.82 6.86 -1.70
C LYS A 43 0.39 5.99 -1.36
N MET A 44 1.05 5.52 -2.42
CA MET A 44 2.28 4.74 -2.33
C MET A 44 3.39 5.61 -1.75
N ILE A 45 4.02 5.09 -0.71
CA ILE A 45 5.18 5.71 -0.09
C ILE A 45 6.40 5.31 -0.91
N VAL A 46 7.11 6.33 -1.40
CA VAL A 46 8.39 6.17 -2.12
C VAL A 46 9.59 6.54 -1.25
N GLU A 47 9.33 7.07 -0.05
CA GLU A 47 10.36 7.42 0.93
C GLU A 47 10.77 6.17 1.74
N PRO A 48 11.98 6.17 2.33
CA PRO A 48 12.41 5.07 3.19
C PRO A 48 11.46 4.87 4.36
N VAL A 49 10.93 3.65 4.50
CA VAL A 49 10.09 3.24 5.62
C VAL A 49 10.81 2.19 6.45
N THR A 50 10.75 2.33 7.78
CA THR A 50 11.21 1.29 8.69
C THR A 50 10.03 0.41 9.07
N LEU A 51 10.11 -0.87 8.71
CA LEU A 51 9.18 -1.90 9.15
C LEU A 51 9.76 -2.56 10.40
N THR A 52 9.03 -2.52 11.51
CA THR A 52 9.45 -3.18 12.75
C THR A 52 8.53 -4.38 12.99
N PRO A 53 9.07 -5.60 13.13
CA PRO A 53 8.26 -6.75 13.51
C PRO A 53 7.72 -6.57 14.93
N ASP A 54 6.43 -6.83 15.10
CA ASP A 54 5.77 -6.88 16.40
C ASP A 54 6.07 -8.24 17.09
N GLN A 55 5.59 -8.42 18.33
CA GLN A 55 5.86 -9.61 19.14
C GLN A 55 5.35 -10.92 18.50
N ASP A 56 4.37 -10.83 17.59
CA ASP A 56 3.82 -11.95 16.82
C ASP A 56 4.51 -12.17 15.46
N GLY A 57 5.51 -11.34 15.12
CA GLY A 57 6.24 -11.37 13.86
C GLY A 57 5.58 -10.59 12.72
N ALA A 58 4.43 -9.96 12.93
CA ALA A 58 3.80 -9.10 11.94
C ALA A 58 4.62 -7.82 11.75
N LEU A 59 4.83 -7.40 10.50
CA LEU A 59 5.54 -6.15 10.22
C LEU A 59 4.60 -4.97 10.42
N ARG A 60 4.98 -4.07 11.33
CA ARG A 60 4.24 -2.85 11.60
C ARG A 60 4.97 -1.65 11.01
N TYR A 61 4.23 -0.82 10.28
CA TYR A 61 4.68 0.50 9.88
C TYR A 61 3.80 1.54 10.59
N PRO A 62 4.38 2.55 11.26
CA PRO A 62 3.61 3.55 12.03
C PRO A 62 2.59 4.33 11.20
N GLY A 63 2.78 4.42 9.87
CA GLY A 63 1.85 5.07 8.96
C GLY A 63 0.83 4.14 8.31
N LEU A 64 0.80 2.83 8.63
CA LEU A 64 -0.34 1.99 8.27
C LEU A 64 -1.51 2.37 9.18
N VAL A 65 -2.68 2.54 8.59
CA VAL A 65 -3.90 2.75 9.37
C VAL A 65 -4.25 1.40 9.98
N GLY A 66 -4.15 1.33 11.30
CA GLY A 66 -4.62 0.18 12.07
C GLY A 66 -6.13 0.04 12.06
#